data_AF-H8GQR4-F1
#
_entry.id   AF-H8GQR4-F1
#
_cell.length_a   1.000
_cell.length_b   1.000
_cell.length_c   1.000
_cell.angle_alpha   90.00
_cell.angle_beta   90.00
_cell.angle_gamma   90.00
#
_symmetry.space_group_name_H-M   'P 1'
#
loop_
_entity.id
_entity.type
_entity.pdbx_description
1 polymer ?
#
loop_
_entity_poly.entity_id
_entity_poly.type
_entity_poly.pdbx_seq_one_letter_code
_entity_poly.pdbx_strand_id
1 'polypeptide(L)'
;MAIKFPPPPYSGSGLLIALDKYNVEQKTKHDLEDIQRMFDLCAELGIEESPFMWYELALTLARKLYPKPQKKGRKSKWTPYILGCLVVELERLAINGKSIDWAADVLSKREPWKSFIEAKESDITDKDPGEALRKLYFKARNDKWAKLYRKAYKWHEINDDIASWEAAVADLLNND
;
A
#
# COMPACT_ATOMS: atom_id res chain seq x y z
N MET A 1 -11.27 -70.93 17.80
CA MET A 1 -11.37 -70.97 16.32
C MET A 1 -10.55 -69.82 15.77
N ALA A 2 -9.49 -70.09 15.02
CA ALA A 2 -8.67 -69.05 14.38
C ALA A 2 -9.26 -68.72 13.01
N ILE A 3 -9.59 -67.44 12.77
CA ILE A 3 -10.06 -66.97 11.47
C ILE A 3 -8.84 -66.91 10.54
N LYS A 4 -8.72 -67.88 9.63
CA LYS A 4 -7.73 -67.84 8.54
C LYS A 4 -8.29 -66.97 7.42
N PHE A 5 -7.66 -65.83 7.19
CA PHE A 5 -7.92 -65.04 5.99
C PHE A 5 -7.30 -65.73 4.76
N PRO A 6 -7.96 -65.72 3.60
CA PRO A 6 -7.36 -66.24 2.37
C PRO A 6 -6.13 -65.40 2.01
N PRO A 7 -5.03 -66.01 1.52
CA PRO A 7 -3.92 -65.24 0.99
C PRO A 7 -4.43 -64.39 -0.19
N PRO A 8 -3.91 -63.16 -0.35
CA PRO A 8 -4.33 -62.30 -1.45
C PRO A 8 -4.12 -63.05 -2.78
N PRO A 9 -5.06 -62.96 -3.74
CA PRO A 9 -4.92 -63.62 -5.02
C PRO A 9 -3.68 -63.05 -5.71
N TYR A 10 -2.72 -63.93 -5.96
CA TYR A 10 -1.66 -63.83 -6.95
C TYR A 10 -1.01 -62.46 -7.15
N SER A 11 0.22 -62.37 -6.63
CA SER A 11 1.37 -61.76 -7.33
C SER A 11 1.22 -61.88 -8.86
N GLY A 12 0.79 -60.80 -9.52
CA GLY A 12 0.51 -60.84 -10.94
C GLY A 12 -0.04 -59.53 -11.47
N SER A 13 0.68 -58.42 -11.29
CA SER A 13 0.44 -57.20 -12.06
C SER A 13 1.77 -56.52 -12.35
N GLY A 14 2.55 -57.13 -13.24
CA GLY A 14 3.79 -56.56 -13.75
C GLY A 14 3.60 -55.15 -14.32
N LEU A 15 2.40 -54.80 -14.78
CA LEU A 15 2.02 -53.46 -15.23
C LEU A 15 1.96 -52.42 -14.11
N LEU A 16 1.41 -52.75 -12.94
CA LEU A 16 1.37 -51.80 -11.80
C LEU A 16 2.76 -51.63 -11.18
N ILE A 17 3.53 -52.71 -11.06
CA ILE A 17 4.93 -52.65 -10.59
C ILE A 17 5.81 -51.91 -11.61
N ALA A 18 5.58 -52.07 -12.91
CA ALA A 18 6.32 -51.35 -13.95
C ALA A 18 5.94 -49.87 -14.01
N LEU A 19 4.66 -49.52 -13.79
CA LEU A 19 4.19 -48.14 -13.73
C LEU A 19 4.74 -47.42 -12.49
N ASP A 20 4.74 -48.08 -11.33
CA ASP A 20 5.36 -47.54 -10.11
C ASP A 20 6.87 -47.37 -10.29
N LYS A 21 7.57 -48.34 -10.90
CA LYS A 21 9.00 -48.21 -11.21
C LYS A 21 9.27 -47.06 -12.18
N TYR A 22 8.49 -46.93 -13.25
CA TYR A 22 8.61 -45.84 -14.21
C TYR A 22 8.36 -44.47 -13.56
N ASN A 23 7.33 -44.36 -12.70
CA ASN A 23 7.04 -43.14 -11.97
C ASN A 23 8.16 -42.78 -10.97
N VAL A 24 8.74 -43.78 -10.29
CA VAL A 24 9.89 -43.58 -9.40
C VAL A 24 11.12 -43.15 -10.21
N GLU A 25 11.38 -43.75 -11.38
CA GLU A 25 12.50 -43.37 -12.26
C GLU A 25 12.34 -41.96 -12.86
N GLN A 26 11.12 -41.55 -13.21
CA GLN A 26 10.86 -40.19 -13.67
C GLN A 26 11.00 -39.19 -12.52
N LYS A 27 10.50 -39.54 -11.34
CA LYS A 27 10.64 -38.71 -10.15
C LYS A 27 12.10 -38.53 -9.76
N THR A 28 12.91 -39.59 -9.76
CA THR A 28 14.34 -39.47 -9.45
C THR A 28 15.10 -38.65 -10.49
N LYS A 29 14.74 -38.74 -11.78
CA LYS A 29 15.30 -37.85 -12.81
C LYS A 29 14.97 -36.39 -12.54
N HIS A 30 13.71 -36.09 -12.27
CA HIS A 30 13.29 -34.72 -11.91
C HIS A 30 13.96 -34.22 -10.62
N ASP A 31 14.09 -35.08 -9.60
CA ASP A 31 14.76 -34.75 -8.35
C ASP A 31 16.25 -34.41 -8.60
N LEU A 32 16.94 -35.17 -9.47
CA LEU A 32 18.33 -34.89 -9.84
C LEU A 32 18.47 -33.59 -10.64
N GLU A 33 17.58 -33.34 -11.59
CA GLU A 33 17.55 -32.08 -12.34
C GLU A 33 17.32 -30.88 -11.42
N ASP A 34 16.41 -31.01 -10.45
CA ASP A 34 16.11 -29.94 -9.50
C ASP A 34 17.29 -29.69 -8.54
N ILE A 35 17.97 -30.74 -8.08
CA ILE A 35 19.20 -30.59 -7.30
C ILE A 35 20.27 -29.84 -8.12
N GLN A 36 20.45 -30.18 -9.39
CA GLN A 36 21.43 -29.54 -10.24
C GLN A 36 21.10 -28.06 -10.49
N ARG A 37 19.83 -27.74 -10.77
CA ARG A 37 19.35 -26.35 -10.87
C ARG A 37 19.59 -25.58 -9.57
N MET A 38 19.41 -26.22 -8.42
CA MET A 38 19.67 -25.60 -7.13
C MET A 38 21.16 -25.29 -6.91
N PHE A 39 22.06 -26.16 -7.36
CA PHE A 39 23.50 -25.87 -7.35
C PHE A 39 23.89 -24.73 -8.29
N ASP A 40 23.33 -24.70 -9.50
CA ASP A 40 23.56 -23.60 -10.46
C ASP A 40 23.10 -22.26 -9.87
N LEU A 41 21.94 -22.25 -9.20
CA LEU A 41 21.42 -21.09 -8.47
C LEU A 41 22.34 -20.65 -7.32
N CYS A 42 22.90 -21.59 -6.55
CA CYS A 42 23.88 -21.28 -5.50
C CYS A 42 25.13 -20.62 -6.10
N ALA A 43 25.62 -21.13 -7.24
CA ALA A 43 26.79 -20.59 -7.93
C ALA A 43 26.53 -19.16 -8.46
N GLU A 44 25.36 -18.91 -9.05
CA GLU A 44 24.97 -17.57 -9.51
C GLU A 44 24.84 -16.55 -8.37
N LEU A 45 24.41 -17.01 -7.19
CA LEU A 45 24.23 -16.18 -6.00
C LEU A 45 25.52 -16.05 -5.16
N GLY A 46 26.58 -16.77 -5.52
CA GLY A 46 27.86 -16.78 -4.81
C GLY A 46 27.79 -17.40 -3.40
N ILE A 47 26.93 -18.40 -3.20
CA ILE A 47 26.79 -19.12 -1.93
C ILE A 47 27.82 -20.26 -1.93
N GLU A 48 28.67 -20.30 -0.90
CA GLU A 48 29.69 -21.36 -0.75
C GLU A 48 29.08 -22.69 -0.31
N GLU A 49 29.74 -23.79 -0.65
CA GLU A 49 29.34 -25.13 -0.21
C GLU A 49 29.49 -25.27 1.31
N SER A 50 28.36 -25.20 2.00
CA SER A 50 28.24 -25.27 3.45
C SER A 50 27.10 -26.20 3.84
N PRO A 51 27.13 -26.84 5.03
CA PRO A 51 25.97 -27.56 5.57
C PRO A 51 24.67 -26.74 5.60
N PHE A 52 24.78 -25.40 5.57
CA PHE A 52 23.65 -24.46 5.57
C PHE A 52 23.35 -23.82 4.21
N MET A 53 24.00 -24.27 3.12
CA MET A 53 23.86 -23.70 1.78
C MET A 53 22.39 -23.58 1.33
N TRP A 54 21.58 -24.63 1.54
CA TRP A 54 20.16 -24.61 1.16
C TRP A 54 19.33 -23.63 1.99
N TYR A 55 19.70 -23.42 3.26
CA TYR A 55 19.05 -22.43 4.11
C TYR A 55 19.39 -21.01 3.66
N GLU A 56 20.65 -20.76 3.28
CA GLU A 56 21.09 -19.48 2.74
C GLU A 56 20.47 -19.18 1.36
N LEU A 57 20.36 -20.19 0.50
CA LEU A 57 19.63 -20.11 -0.76
C LEU A 57 18.16 -19.71 -0.52
N ALA A 58 17.47 -20.41 0.38
CA ALA A 58 16.09 -20.10 0.71
C ALA A 58 15.93 -18.67 1.25
N LEU A 59 16.85 -18.20 2.10
CA LEU A 59 16.84 -16.84 2.63
C LEU A 59 17.12 -15.77 1.57
N THR A 60 18.08 -16.00 0.68
CA THR A 60 18.42 -15.05 -0.38
C THR A 60 17.27 -14.92 -1.38
N LEU A 61 16.66 -16.03 -1.78
CA LEU A 61 15.45 -16.04 -2.61
C LEU A 61 14.27 -15.35 -1.90
N ALA A 62 14.04 -15.63 -0.62
CA ALA A 62 12.99 -14.99 0.16
C ALA A 62 13.17 -13.47 0.21
N ARG A 63 14.41 -12.97 0.34
CA ARG A 63 14.69 -11.52 0.33
C ARG A 63 14.48 -10.89 -1.04
N LYS A 64 14.76 -11.62 -2.14
CA LYS A 64 14.52 -11.14 -3.51
C LYS A 64 13.02 -11.04 -3.82
N LEU A 65 12.26 -12.06 -3.44
CA LEU A 65 10.81 -12.14 -3.68
C LEU A 65 10.00 -11.25 -2.72
N TYR A 66 10.41 -11.17 -1.46
CA TYR A 66 9.74 -10.42 -0.41
C TYR A 66 10.72 -9.40 0.19
N PRO A 67 10.95 -8.26 -0.49
CA PRO A 67 11.74 -7.19 0.09
C PRO A 67 11.13 -6.76 1.43
N LYS A 68 11.98 -6.42 2.40
CA LYS A 68 11.52 -5.96 3.72
C LYS A 68 10.50 -4.84 3.52
N PRO A 69 9.31 -4.92 4.16
CA PRO A 69 8.34 -3.85 4.07
C PRO A 69 9.00 -2.58 4.59
N GLN A 70 8.97 -1.52 3.80
CA GLN A 70 9.46 -0.23 4.28
C GLN A 70 8.68 0.12 5.55
N LYS A 71 9.41 0.56 6.58
CA LYS A 71 8.78 1.04 7.81
C LYS A 71 7.85 2.17 7.39
N LYS A 72 6.53 1.95 7.49
CA LYS A 72 5.54 2.99 7.23
C LYS A 72 5.84 4.12 8.22
N GLY A 73 6.27 5.26 7.69
CA GLY A 73 6.51 6.45 8.50
C GLY A 73 5.23 6.89 9.23
N ARG A 74 5.36 7.90 10.10
CA ARG A 74 4.21 8.52 10.75
C ARG A 74 3.21 8.97 9.67
N LYS A 75 1.94 8.59 9.80
CA LYS A 75 0.88 9.04 8.89
C LYS A 75 0.84 10.57 8.89
N SER A 76 1.03 11.17 7.72
CA SER A 76 0.89 12.62 7.55
C SER A 76 -0.56 13.02 7.83
N LYS A 77 -0.76 14.06 8.65
CA LYS A 77 -2.10 14.67 8.85
C LYS A 77 -2.61 15.27 7.55
N TRP A 78 -1.70 15.83 6.76
CA TRP A 78 -2.00 16.42 5.47
C TRP A 78 -1.96 15.33 4.41
N THR A 79 -3.09 14.64 4.24
CA THR A 79 -3.29 13.67 3.16
C THR A 79 -3.51 14.42 1.83
N PRO A 80 -3.25 13.78 0.68
CA PRO A 80 -3.53 14.40 -0.62
C PRO A 80 -5.00 14.81 -0.79
N TYR A 81 -5.90 14.11 -0.11
CA TYR A 81 -7.34 14.40 -0.05
C TYR A 81 -7.63 15.71 0.68
N ILE A 82 -7.12 15.85 1.92
CA ILE A 82 -7.26 17.08 2.71
C ILE A 82 -6.67 18.28 1.98
N LEU A 83 -5.50 18.11 1.35
CA LEU A 83 -4.86 19.17 0.56
C LEU A 83 -5.70 19.58 -0.65
N GLY A 84 -6.40 18.63 -1.28
CA GLY A 84 -7.35 18.91 -2.36
C GLY A 84 -8.53 19.77 -1.88
N CYS A 85 -9.14 19.40 -0.75
CA CYS A 85 -10.23 20.18 -0.14
C CYS A 85 -9.77 21.58 0.28
N LEU A 86 -8.57 21.70 0.88
CA LEU A 86 -7.99 22.99 1.28
C LEU A 86 -7.87 23.96 0.08
N VAL A 87 -7.37 23.46 -1.06
CA VAL A 87 -7.20 24.28 -2.26
C VAL A 87 -8.54 24.84 -2.74
N VAL A 88 -9.59 24.00 -2.74
CA VAL A 88 -10.93 24.42 -3.16
C VAL A 88 -11.52 25.46 -2.20
N GLU A 89 -11.44 25.23 -0.89
CA GLU A 89 -11.99 26.17 0.11
C GLU A 89 -11.31 27.55 0.05
N LEU A 90 -9.98 27.58 -0.14
CA LEU A 90 -9.25 28.83 -0.30
C LEU A 90 -9.60 29.54 -1.61
N GLU A 91 -9.73 28.81 -2.71
CA GLU A 91 -10.13 29.38 -4.00
C GLU A 91 -11.56 29.92 -3.92
N ARG A 92 -12.49 29.18 -3.30
CA ARG A 92 -13.88 29.59 -3.07
C ARG A 92 -13.96 30.91 -2.30
N LEU A 93 -13.19 31.05 -1.22
CA LEU A 93 -13.15 32.27 -0.42
C LEU A 93 -12.51 33.45 -1.16
N ALA A 94 -11.61 33.19 -2.11
CA ALA A 94 -10.92 34.21 -2.90
C ALA A 94 -11.73 34.75 -4.10
N ILE A 95 -12.79 34.07 -4.55
CA ILE A 95 -13.60 34.44 -5.74
C ILE A 95 -14.09 35.90 -5.72
N ASN A 96 -14.31 36.49 -4.54
CA ASN A 96 -14.83 37.87 -4.39
C ASN A 96 -13.74 38.96 -4.50
N GLY A 97 -12.72 38.77 -5.32
CA GLY A 97 -11.62 39.74 -5.52
C GLY A 97 -10.68 39.87 -4.32
N LYS A 98 -10.67 38.87 -3.43
CA LYS A 98 -9.84 38.84 -2.22
C LYS A 98 -8.60 37.98 -2.45
N SER A 99 -7.50 38.31 -1.78
CA SER A 99 -6.26 37.54 -1.90
C SER A 99 -6.39 36.17 -1.25
N ILE A 100 -5.60 35.20 -1.73
CA ILE A 100 -5.44 33.89 -1.07
C ILE A 100 -4.94 34.06 0.37
N ASP A 101 -4.14 35.10 0.62
CA ASP A 101 -3.63 35.43 1.95
C ASP A 101 -4.78 35.76 2.90
N TRP A 102 -5.74 36.59 2.47
CA TRP A 102 -6.95 36.87 3.23
C TRP A 102 -7.81 35.60 3.43
N ALA A 103 -7.94 34.78 2.38
CA ALA A 103 -8.71 33.55 2.46
C ALA A 103 -8.11 32.55 3.47
N ALA A 104 -6.78 32.43 3.51
CA ALA A 104 -6.08 31.57 4.46
C ALA A 104 -6.26 32.05 5.91
N ASP A 105 -6.21 33.36 6.13
CA ASP A 105 -6.45 33.97 7.43
C ASP A 105 -7.88 33.70 7.94
N VAL A 106 -8.87 33.83 7.07
CA VAL A 106 -10.27 33.56 7.41
C VAL A 106 -10.50 32.07 7.66
N LEU A 107 -9.95 31.22 6.81
CA LEU A 107 -10.13 29.77 6.90
C LEU A 107 -9.48 29.21 8.17
N SER A 108 -8.32 29.74 8.58
CA SER A 108 -7.64 29.33 9.82
C SER A 108 -8.47 29.53 11.09
N LYS A 109 -9.44 30.46 11.06
CA LYS A 109 -10.30 30.81 12.20
C LYS A 109 -11.65 30.10 12.16
N ARG A 110 -11.99 29.41 11.06
CA ARG A 110 -13.29 28.75 10.86
C ARG A 110 -13.21 27.26 11.18
N GLU A 111 -14.24 26.72 11.81
CA GLU A 111 -14.39 25.27 11.92
C GLU A 111 -14.71 24.64 10.55
N PRO A 112 -14.18 23.45 10.23
CA PRO A 112 -13.41 22.53 11.08
C PRO A 112 -11.89 22.74 11.02
N TRP A 113 -11.43 23.68 10.21
CA TRP A 113 -10.01 23.92 9.95
C TRP A 113 -9.25 24.42 11.17
N LYS A 114 -9.89 25.25 12.01
CA LYS A 114 -9.32 25.72 13.27
C LYS A 114 -8.94 24.56 14.20
N SER A 115 -9.90 23.69 14.53
CA SER A 115 -9.65 22.50 15.35
C SER A 115 -8.62 21.56 14.70
N PHE A 116 -8.67 21.43 13.38
CA PHE A 116 -7.70 20.63 12.63
C PHE A 116 -6.27 21.21 12.70
N ILE A 117 -6.08 22.51 12.82
CA ILE A 117 -4.74 23.11 12.95
C ILE A 117 -4.24 23.00 14.41
N GLU A 118 -5.09 23.31 15.39
CA GLU A 118 -4.75 23.33 16.83
C GLU A 118 -4.38 21.94 17.37
N ALA A 119 -5.06 20.88 16.95
CA ALA A 119 -4.91 19.54 17.53
C ALA A 119 -3.54 18.85 17.32
N LYS A 120 -2.55 19.47 16.64
CA LYS A 120 -1.30 18.77 16.29
C LYS A 120 -0.04 19.66 16.28
N GLU A 121 -0.01 20.77 17.02
CA GLU A 121 1.21 21.56 17.27
C GLU A 121 2.30 20.70 17.92
N SER A 122 3.08 20.02 17.07
CA SER A 122 4.40 19.49 17.34
C SER A 122 5.24 19.75 16.07
N ASP A 123 5.94 20.87 16.10
CA ASP A 123 7.24 21.12 15.45
C ASP A 123 7.37 21.52 13.97
N ILE A 124 6.32 21.74 13.17
CA ILE A 124 6.53 22.10 11.74
C ILE A 124 5.68 23.29 11.24
N THR A 125 4.68 23.73 11.99
CA THR A 125 3.81 24.82 11.55
C THR A 125 4.43 26.17 11.93
N ASP A 126 4.53 27.09 10.97
CA ASP A 126 4.94 28.47 11.23
C ASP A 126 4.09 29.07 12.37
N LYS A 127 4.65 30.06 13.07
CA LYS A 127 4.02 30.76 14.20
C LYS A 127 2.65 31.38 13.87
N ASP A 128 2.31 31.48 12.59
CA ASP A 128 1.03 31.97 12.08
C ASP A 128 0.27 30.85 11.32
N PRO A 129 -0.91 30.41 11.81
CA PRO A 129 -1.70 29.36 11.15
C PRO A 129 -2.18 29.76 9.74
N GLY A 130 -2.36 31.06 9.46
CA GLY A 130 -2.71 31.56 8.13
C GLY A 130 -1.58 31.34 7.12
N GLU A 131 -0.34 31.63 7.52
CA GLU A 131 0.85 31.43 6.68
C GLU A 131 1.09 29.95 6.39
N ALA A 132 0.82 29.08 7.37
CA ALA A 132 0.95 27.64 7.20
C ALA A 132 -0.02 27.08 6.14
N LEU A 133 -1.30 27.50 6.18
CA LEU A 133 -2.29 27.12 5.16
C LEU A 133 -1.89 27.64 3.77
N ARG A 134 -1.34 28.86 3.70
CA ARG A 134 -0.84 29.45 2.45
C ARG A 134 0.29 28.62 1.85
N LYS A 135 1.29 28.21 2.64
CA LYS A 135 2.40 27.38 2.16
C LYS A 135 1.90 26.02 1.63
N LEU A 136 0.95 25.41 2.34
CA LEU A 136 0.32 24.16 1.91
C LEU A 136 -0.46 24.32 0.61
N TYR A 137 -1.20 25.43 0.45
CA TYR A 137 -1.87 25.78 -0.80
C TYR A 137 -0.90 25.85 -1.98
N PHE A 138 0.18 26.63 -1.87
CA PHE A 138 1.14 26.78 -2.98
C PHE A 138 1.84 25.48 -3.34
N LYS A 139 2.04 24.59 -2.36
CA LYS A 139 2.58 23.24 -2.57
C LYS A 139 1.59 22.31 -3.28
N ALA A 140 0.30 22.40 -2.94
CA ALA A 140 -0.73 21.47 -3.40
C ALA A 140 -1.52 21.92 -4.64
N ARG A 141 -1.59 23.22 -4.95
CA ARG A 141 -2.46 23.80 -6.00
C ARG A 141 -2.29 23.17 -7.40
N ASN A 142 -1.11 22.63 -7.69
CA ASN A 142 -0.78 22.03 -8.99
C ASN A 142 -0.88 20.49 -8.99
N ASP A 143 -1.19 19.88 -7.85
CA ASP A 143 -1.27 18.43 -7.72
C ASP A 143 -2.49 17.85 -8.47
N LYS A 144 -2.40 16.58 -8.86
CA LYS A 144 -3.47 15.83 -9.52
C LYS A 144 -4.73 15.79 -8.66
N TRP A 145 -4.56 15.64 -7.35
CA TRP A 145 -5.66 15.63 -6.39
C TRP A 145 -6.37 16.98 -6.32
N ALA A 146 -5.63 18.09 -6.26
CA ALA A 146 -6.22 19.42 -6.30
C ALA A 146 -7.07 19.65 -7.56
N LYS A 147 -6.63 19.16 -8.73
CA LYS A 147 -7.44 19.22 -9.97
C LYS A 147 -8.71 18.38 -9.88
N LEU A 148 -8.66 17.21 -9.27
CA LEU A 148 -9.82 16.34 -9.08
C LEU A 148 -10.85 17.02 -8.16
N TYR A 149 -10.41 17.54 -7.01
CA TYR A 149 -11.29 18.18 -6.05
C TYR A 149 -11.90 19.49 -6.57
N ARG A 150 -11.18 20.26 -7.39
CA ARG A 150 -11.78 21.40 -8.12
C ARG A 150 -12.92 20.96 -9.05
N LYS A 151 -12.79 19.81 -9.72
CA LYS A 151 -13.86 19.27 -10.57
C LYS A 151 -15.05 18.78 -9.73
N ALA A 152 -14.77 18.10 -8.62
CA ALA A 152 -15.81 17.66 -7.69
C ALA A 152 -16.60 18.86 -7.15
N TYR A 153 -15.92 19.92 -6.72
CA TYR A 153 -16.57 21.15 -6.28
C TYR A 153 -17.45 21.78 -7.36
N LYS A 154 -16.96 21.89 -8.60
CA LYS A 154 -17.76 22.40 -9.72
C LYS A 154 -19.03 21.58 -9.96
N TRP A 155 -18.99 20.26 -9.73
CA TRP A 155 -20.18 19.42 -9.82
C TRP A 155 -21.21 19.78 -8.74
N HIS A 156 -20.77 20.02 -7.50
CA HIS A 156 -21.64 20.50 -6.41
C HIS A 156 -22.17 21.91 -6.66
N GLU A 157 -21.35 22.80 -7.24
CA GLU A 157 -21.74 24.16 -7.61
C GLU A 157 -22.84 24.16 -8.69
N ILE A 158 -22.74 23.29 -9.70
CA ILE A 158 -23.75 23.15 -10.77
C ILE A 158 -25.09 22.61 -10.22
N ASN A 159 -25.04 21.74 -9.21
CA ASN A 159 -26.21 21.11 -8.63
C ASN A 159 -26.81 21.90 -7.44
N ASP A 160 -26.30 23.10 -7.16
CA ASP A 160 -26.68 23.93 -6.00
C ASP A 160 -26.59 23.20 -4.64
N ASP A 161 -25.62 22.28 -4.53
CA ASP A 161 -25.45 21.38 -3.39
C ASP A 161 -24.11 21.63 -2.67
N ILE A 162 -23.85 22.90 -2.36
CA ILE A 162 -22.64 23.32 -1.66
C ILE A 162 -22.67 22.89 -0.18
N ALA A 163 -23.87 22.73 0.41
CA ALA A 163 -24.03 22.26 1.79
C ALA A 163 -23.52 20.83 1.98
N SER A 164 -23.80 19.93 1.03
CA SER A 164 -23.28 18.56 1.02
C SER A 164 -21.75 18.54 0.90
N TRP A 165 -21.18 19.44 0.10
CA TRP A 165 -19.72 19.62 0.02
C TRP A 165 -19.13 20.05 1.37
N GLU A 166 -19.69 21.07 2.04
CA GLU A 166 -19.21 21.51 3.35
C GLU A 166 -19.30 20.40 4.42
N ALA A 167 -20.38 19.61 4.41
CA ALA A 167 -20.54 18.46 5.29
C ALA A 167 -19.49 17.38 5.02
N ALA A 168 -19.25 17.04 3.75
CA ALA A 168 -18.26 16.05 3.37
C ALA A 168 -16.82 16.47 3.76
N VAL A 169 -16.50 17.77 3.65
CA VAL A 169 -15.22 18.32 4.10
C VAL A 169 -15.10 18.25 5.62
N ALA A 170 -16.17 18.56 6.36
CA ALA A 170 -16.18 18.47 7.81
C ALA A 170 -15.99 17.03 8.32
N ASP A 171 -16.71 16.07 7.73
CA ASP A 171 -16.58 14.66 8.08
C ASP A 171 -15.17 14.13 7.79
N LEU A 172 -14.57 14.55 6.68
CA LEU A 172 -13.21 14.16 6.31
C LEU A 172 -12.17 14.69 7.31
N LEU A 173 -12.33 15.92 7.80
CA LEU A 173 -11.40 16.54 8.74
C LEU A 173 -11.56 16.02 10.18
N ASN A 174 -12.75 15.54 10.55
CA ASN A 174 -13.04 15.01 11.87
C ASN A 174 -12.69 13.52 12.03
N ASN A 175 -12.57 12.76 10.93
CA ASN A 175 -12.34 11.31 10.94
C ASN A 175 -10.87 10.88 10.66
N ASP A 176 -9.95 11.81 10.45
CA ASP A 176 -8.51 11.58 10.15
C ASP A 176 -7.58 11.79 11.38
#